data_AF-A0A9E5NNV7-F1
#
_entry.id   AF-A0A9E5NNV7-F1
#
_cell.length_a   1.000
_cell.length_b   1.000
_cell.length_c   1.000
_cell.angle_alpha   90.00
_cell.angle_beta   90.00
_cell.angle_gamma   90.00
#
_symmetry.space_group_name_H-M   'P 1'
#
loop_
_entity.id
_entity.type
_entity.pdbx_description
1 polymer ?
#
loop_
_entity_poly.entity_id
_entity_poly.type
_entity_poly.pdbx_seq_one_letter_code
_entity_poly.pdbx_strand_id
1 'polypeptide(L)'
;MSVTRALTFLVALCTGAVASAAAQDPVPPAEALEGAFKAQKHYSPYAGRNFPTEVYWGDTHLHTGLSMDAGAFGARLSPEDAYRFARGEELTSSTGLQVKLCRPLDFLVVADHSDNMGFFPRLFAGDPEMLADPTGRRWYDMVQAGGQQGVAAAIEVIVAFSQNQFPEALASLPGTPAYRAAWEQMIDAAEEYNEPGEFTAFIGYEWTS
;
A
#
# COMPACT_ATOMS: atom_id res chain seq x y z
N MET A 1 -72.64 24.52 24.00
CA MET A 1 -71.67 25.51 23.49
C MET A 1 -70.32 25.23 24.12
N SER A 2 -69.43 24.54 23.40
CA SER A 2 -67.98 24.77 23.47
C SER A 2 -67.36 24.02 22.29
N VAL A 3 -66.67 24.78 21.45
CA VAL A 3 -66.10 24.36 20.18
C VAL A 3 -64.67 23.90 20.48
N THR A 4 -64.29 22.70 20.08
CA THR A 4 -62.89 22.29 20.06
C THR A 4 -62.51 21.93 18.63
N ARG A 5 -61.73 22.83 18.02
CA ARG A 5 -61.24 22.77 16.65
C ARG A 5 -60.24 21.61 16.51
N ALA A 6 -60.48 20.74 15.54
CA ALA A 6 -59.46 19.81 15.05
C ALA A 6 -58.41 20.61 14.25
N LEU A 7 -57.15 20.51 14.66
CA LEU A 7 -56.03 21.13 13.98
C LEU A 7 -55.47 20.11 12.96
N THR A 8 -55.87 20.25 11.70
CA THR A 8 -55.30 19.47 10.60
C THR A 8 -53.92 20.02 10.26
N PHE A 9 -52.85 19.30 10.62
CA PHE A 9 -51.50 19.62 10.16
C PHE A 9 -51.36 19.14 8.71
N LEU A 10 -51.28 20.09 7.77
CA LEU A 10 -50.91 19.83 6.38
C LEU A 10 -49.38 19.69 6.32
N VAL A 11 -48.87 18.46 6.23
CA VAL A 11 -47.45 18.24 5.92
C VAL A 11 -47.27 18.51 4.43
N ALA A 12 -46.70 19.66 4.09
CA ALA A 12 -46.25 19.95 2.73
C ALA A 12 -45.04 19.08 2.42
N LEU A 13 -45.24 18.02 1.63
CA LEU A 13 -44.17 17.19 1.11
C LEU A 13 -43.44 17.98 0.02
N CYS A 14 -42.36 18.68 0.38
CA CYS A 14 -41.44 19.24 -0.59
C CYS A 14 -40.68 18.09 -1.28
N THR A 15 -41.22 17.59 -2.38
CA THR A 15 -40.45 16.75 -3.33
C THR A 15 -39.45 17.63 -4.05
N GLY A 16 -38.32 17.93 -3.39
CA GLY A 16 -37.14 18.43 -4.06
C GLY A 16 -36.61 17.30 -4.94
N ALA A 17 -36.67 17.49 -6.26
CA ALA A 17 -35.98 16.61 -7.19
C ALA A 17 -34.48 16.67 -6.87
N VAL A 18 -33.95 15.61 -6.27
CA VAL A 18 -32.51 15.42 -6.14
C VAL A 18 -32.03 15.12 -7.55
N ALA A 19 -31.60 16.15 -8.27
CA ALA A 19 -30.85 15.96 -9.50
C ALA A 19 -29.57 15.22 -9.11
N SER A 20 -29.48 13.94 -9.49
CA SER A 20 -28.23 13.20 -9.43
C SER A 20 -27.21 14.00 -10.24
N ALA A 21 -26.27 14.66 -9.56
CA ALA A 21 -25.11 15.23 -10.19
C ALA A 21 -24.27 14.04 -10.68
N ALA A 22 -24.53 13.62 -11.93
CA ALA A 22 -23.63 12.73 -12.64
C ALA A 22 -22.31 13.50 -12.82
N ALA A 23 -21.30 13.14 -12.04
CA ALA A 23 -19.93 13.59 -12.22
C ALA A 23 -19.28 12.90 -13.44
N GLN A 24 -19.98 12.92 -14.57
CA GLN A 24 -19.47 12.49 -15.87
C GLN A 24 -19.51 13.72 -16.76
N ASP A 25 -18.34 14.10 -17.27
CA ASP A 25 -18.29 15.06 -18.37
C ASP A 25 -19.23 14.58 -19.49
N PRO A 26 -20.03 15.47 -20.10
CA PRO A 26 -20.91 15.08 -21.19
C PRO A 26 -20.06 14.45 -22.30
N VAL A 27 -20.55 13.33 -22.86
CA VAL A 27 -19.91 12.69 -24.01
C VAL A 27 -19.71 13.76 -25.09
N PRO A 28 -18.47 14.03 -25.52
CA PRO A 28 -18.21 15.09 -26.48
C PRO A 28 -19.00 14.85 -27.78
N PRO A 29 -19.45 15.91 -28.47
CA PRO A 29 -20.14 15.80 -29.75
C PRO A 29 -19.31 14.98 -30.74
N ALA A 30 -19.98 14.24 -31.64
CA ALA A 30 -19.30 13.39 -32.62
C ALA A 30 -18.30 14.20 -33.48
N GLU A 31 -18.62 15.46 -33.79
CA GLU A 31 -17.74 16.37 -34.54
C GLU A 31 -16.45 16.70 -33.77
N ALA A 32 -16.48 16.74 -32.44
CA ALA A 32 -15.30 16.95 -31.61
C ALA A 32 -14.38 15.71 -31.59
N LEU A 33 -14.96 14.51 -31.78
CA LEU A 33 -14.24 13.24 -31.81
C LEU A 33 -13.61 12.94 -33.18
N GLU A 34 -14.16 13.45 -34.29
CA GLU A 34 -13.61 13.26 -35.64
C GLU A 34 -12.17 13.77 -35.79
N GLY A 35 -11.82 14.87 -35.11
CA GLY A 35 -10.46 15.42 -35.10
C GLY A 35 -9.47 14.57 -34.29
N ALA A 36 -9.95 13.90 -33.24
CA ALA A 36 -9.14 13.05 -32.36
C ALA A 36 -8.95 11.64 -32.95
N PHE A 37 -9.98 11.07 -33.58
CA PHE A 37 -9.97 9.73 -34.18
C PHE A 37 -10.02 9.80 -35.71
N LYS A 38 -8.90 10.14 -36.34
CA LYS A 38 -8.80 10.15 -37.80
C LYS A 38 -9.06 8.76 -38.38
N ALA A 39 -9.88 8.66 -39.41
CA ALA A 39 -10.13 7.41 -40.14
C ALA A 39 -8.80 6.80 -40.63
N GLN A 40 -8.54 5.56 -40.23
CA GLN A 40 -7.29 4.88 -40.56
C GLN A 40 -7.45 3.88 -41.69
N LYS A 41 -6.40 3.72 -42.50
CA LYS A 41 -6.33 2.71 -43.58
C LYS A 41 -5.84 1.34 -43.09
N HIS A 42 -5.65 1.18 -41.77
CA HIS A 42 -4.96 0.05 -41.17
C HIS A 42 -5.99 -0.83 -40.48
N TYR A 43 -5.78 -2.15 -40.47
CA TYR A 43 -6.68 -3.09 -39.80
C TYR A 43 -6.67 -2.93 -38.27
N SER A 44 -5.53 -2.56 -37.67
CA SER A 44 -5.41 -2.40 -36.23
C SER A 44 -6.00 -1.06 -35.77
N PRO A 45 -7.04 -1.05 -34.91
CA PRO A 45 -7.67 0.19 -34.40
C PRO A 45 -6.79 0.95 -33.38
N TYR A 46 -5.65 0.36 -32.98
CA TYR A 46 -4.68 0.98 -32.06
C TYR A 46 -3.49 1.61 -32.77
N ALA A 47 -3.19 1.17 -34.00
CA ALA A 47 -2.11 1.79 -34.79
C ALA A 47 -2.39 3.29 -34.94
N GLY A 48 -1.36 4.15 -34.91
CA GLY A 48 -1.54 5.60 -35.06
C GLY A 48 -2.35 6.32 -33.95
N ARG A 49 -2.81 5.63 -32.90
CA ARG A 49 -3.39 6.26 -31.72
C ARG A 49 -2.24 6.83 -30.87
N ASN A 50 -2.26 8.14 -30.65
CA ASN A 50 -1.17 8.88 -29.99
C ASN A 50 -1.63 9.66 -28.75
N PHE A 51 -2.75 9.27 -28.16
CA PHE A 51 -3.28 9.83 -26.92
C PHE A 51 -3.74 8.72 -25.98
N PRO A 52 -3.64 8.91 -24.65
CA PRO A 52 -4.09 7.92 -23.68
C PRO A 52 -5.62 7.81 -23.71
N THR A 53 -6.13 6.58 -23.57
CA THR A 53 -7.58 6.31 -23.49
C THR A 53 -7.98 5.67 -22.16
N GLU A 54 -7.02 5.44 -21.27
CA GLU A 54 -7.21 4.80 -19.98
C GLU A 54 -6.57 5.68 -18.88
N VAL A 55 -7.19 5.67 -17.70
CA VAL A 55 -6.69 6.34 -16.50
C VAL A 55 -6.47 5.27 -15.45
N TYR A 56 -5.23 5.10 -15.02
CA TYR A 56 -4.84 4.13 -13.99
C TYR A 56 -4.70 4.80 -12.62
N TRP A 57 -5.10 4.07 -11.58
CA TRP A 57 -5.01 4.43 -10.18
C TRP A 57 -4.09 3.46 -9.46
N GLY A 58 -3.06 3.96 -8.80
CA GLY A 58 -2.12 3.14 -8.06
C GLY A 58 -1.35 3.95 -7.04
N ASP A 59 -0.64 3.23 -6.18
CA ASP A 59 0.27 3.80 -5.21
C ASP A 59 1.71 3.59 -5.69
N THR A 60 2.48 4.66 -5.68
CA THR A 60 3.86 4.70 -6.18
C THR A 60 4.90 4.50 -5.08
N HIS A 61 4.50 4.47 -3.80
CA HIS A 61 5.44 4.40 -2.69
C HIS A 61 4.79 3.76 -1.45
N LEU A 62 4.84 2.43 -1.38
CA LEU A 62 4.31 1.68 -0.24
C LEU A 62 5.40 0.86 0.47
N HIS A 63 5.43 0.96 1.80
CA HIS A 63 6.31 0.17 2.65
C HIS A 63 5.55 -1.01 3.28
N THR A 64 6.25 -2.11 3.44
CA THR A 64 5.80 -3.36 4.04
C THR A 64 6.57 -3.63 5.34
N GLY A 65 6.31 -4.76 5.97
CA GLY A 65 7.07 -5.23 7.13
C GLY A 65 8.54 -5.54 6.83
N LEU A 66 8.96 -5.60 5.55
CA LEU A 66 10.37 -5.74 5.19
C LEU A 66 11.14 -4.43 5.38
N SER A 67 10.47 -3.27 5.26
CA SER A 67 11.13 -1.97 5.45
C SER A 67 11.58 -1.75 6.89
N MET A 68 12.68 -1.03 7.01
CA MET A 68 13.25 -0.60 8.27
C MET A 68 12.29 0.30 9.08
N ASP A 69 11.75 1.33 8.46
CA ASP A 69 10.88 2.31 9.13
C ASP A 69 9.51 1.71 9.49
N ALA A 70 8.83 1.09 8.54
CA ALA A 70 7.50 0.53 8.71
C ALA A 70 7.53 -0.63 9.70
N GLY A 71 8.55 -1.50 9.61
CA GLY A 71 8.79 -2.55 10.60
C GLY A 71 8.91 -1.97 12.01
N ALA A 72 9.72 -0.94 12.19
CA ALA A 72 9.91 -0.26 13.48
C ALA A 72 8.59 0.25 14.07
N PHE A 73 7.72 0.82 13.24
CA PHE A 73 6.42 1.35 13.67
C PHE A 73 5.29 0.31 13.73
N GLY A 74 5.59 -0.98 13.54
CA GLY A 74 4.63 -2.04 13.80
C GLY A 74 4.04 -2.70 12.56
N ALA A 75 4.52 -2.40 11.36
CA ALA A 75 4.10 -3.13 10.15
C ALA A 75 4.52 -4.60 10.23
N ARG A 76 3.59 -5.49 9.85
CA ARG A 76 3.78 -6.95 9.86
C ARG A 76 3.45 -7.63 8.53
N LEU A 77 2.78 -6.91 7.64
CA LEU A 77 2.33 -7.43 6.35
C LEU A 77 3.49 -7.53 5.37
N SER A 78 3.50 -8.59 4.57
CA SER A 78 4.52 -8.86 3.57
C SER A 78 4.26 -8.11 2.25
N PRO A 79 5.21 -8.10 1.29
CA PRO A 79 4.96 -7.64 -0.07
C PRO A 79 3.82 -8.39 -0.77
N GLU A 80 3.71 -9.71 -0.53
CA GLU A 80 2.58 -10.52 -1.00
C GLU A 80 1.25 -9.95 -0.48
N ASP A 81 1.15 -9.71 0.83
CA ASP A 81 -0.05 -9.12 1.42
C ASP A 81 -0.36 -7.75 0.80
N ALA A 82 0.66 -6.93 0.53
CA ALA A 82 0.48 -5.62 -0.09
C ALA A 82 -0.16 -5.74 -1.49
N TYR A 83 0.33 -6.66 -2.34
CA TYR A 83 -0.23 -6.88 -3.67
C TYR A 83 -1.64 -7.49 -3.61
N ARG A 84 -1.88 -8.45 -2.71
CA ARG A 84 -3.22 -9.01 -2.46
C ARG A 84 -4.23 -7.92 -2.07
N PHE A 85 -3.83 -7.03 -1.17
CA PHE A 85 -4.65 -5.90 -0.75
C PHE A 85 -4.94 -4.94 -1.91
N ALA A 86 -3.92 -4.59 -2.69
CA ALA A 86 -4.06 -3.72 -3.86
C ALA A 86 -5.00 -4.32 -4.92
N ARG A 87 -4.97 -5.65 -5.12
CA ARG A 87 -5.87 -6.40 -6.02
C ARG A 87 -7.29 -6.56 -5.46
N GLY A 88 -7.56 -6.07 -4.24
CA GLY A 88 -8.90 -6.03 -3.66
C GLY A 88 -9.25 -7.23 -2.78
N GLU A 89 -8.28 -8.02 -2.36
CA GLU A 89 -8.50 -9.05 -1.34
C GLU A 89 -8.77 -8.42 0.04
N GLU A 90 -9.48 -9.16 0.89
CA GLU A 90 -9.64 -8.81 2.30
C GLU A 90 -8.47 -9.41 3.10
N LEU A 91 -7.84 -8.60 3.95
CA LEU A 91 -6.73 -9.02 4.80
C LEU A 91 -6.94 -8.60 6.25
N THR A 92 -6.16 -9.19 7.14
CA THR A 92 -6.04 -8.74 8.54
C THR A 92 -4.90 -7.73 8.64
N SER A 93 -5.17 -6.52 9.13
CA SER A 93 -4.16 -5.47 9.33
C SER A 93 -3.12 -5.87 10.39
N SER A 94 -2.00 -5.14 10.47
CA SER A 94 -1.01 -5.32 11.54
C SER A 94 -1.56 -5.06 12.95
N THR A 95 -2.75 -4.45 13.07
CA THR A 95 -3.47 -4.23 14.34
C THR A 95 -4.61 -5.24 14.56
N GLY A 96 -4.79 -6.22 13.67
CA GLY A 96 -5.78 -7.29 13.79
C GLY A 96 -7.16 -6.97 13.23
N LEU A 97 -7.33 -5.87 12.48
CA LEU A 97 -8.61 -5.48 11.88
C LEU A 97 -8.77 -6.06 10.47
N GLN A 98 -9.96 -6.54 10.11
CA GLN A 98 -10.25 -6.89 8.73
C GLN A 98 -10.35 -5.62 7.88
N VAL A 99 -9.57 -5.57 6.80
CA VAL A 99 -9.47 -4.42 5.90
C VAL A 99 -9.58 -4.87 4.45
N LYS A 100 -10.22 -4.03 3.63
CA LYS A 100 -10.34 -4.20 2.17
C LYS A 100 -10.49 -2.84 1.50
N LEU A 101 -9.82 -2.63 0.36
CA LEU A 101 -10.02 -1.43 -0.44
C LEU A 101 -11.43 -1.38 -1.04
N CYS A 102 -12.05 -0.21 -1.06
CA CYS A 102 -13.35 -0.03 -1.72
C CYS A 102 -13.26 -0.22 -3.24
N ARG A 103 -12.10 0.07 -3.82
CA ARG A 103 -11.75 -0.15 -5.22
C ARG A 103 -10.32 -0.70 -5.28
N PRO A 104 -10.08 -1.82 -6.00
CA PRO A 104 -8.73 -2.29 -6.30
C PRO A 104 -7.92 -1.24 -7.07
N LEU A 105 -6.61 -1.30 -6.92
CA LEU A 105 -5.66 -0.49 -7.68
C LEU A 105 -5.33 -1.18 -9.01
N ASP A 106 -4.95 -0.39 -10.00
CA ASP A 106 -4.45 -0.86 -11.30
C ASP A 106 -2.95 -1.20 -11.23
N PHE A 107 -2.23 -0.62 -10.27
CA PHE A 107 -0.82 -0.96 -9.98
C PHE A 107 -0.43 -0.64 -8.54
N LEU A 108 0.64 -1.28 -8.07
CA LEU A 108 1.29 -0.97 -6.80
C LEU A 108 2.82 -1.02 -6.94
N VAL A 109 3.51 -0.03 -6.39
CA VAL A 109 4.96 -0.08 -6.17
C VAL A 109 5.22 -0.38 -4.69
N VAL A 110 5.75 -1.57 -4.40
CA VAL A 110 6.34 -1.88 -3.10
C VAL A 110 7.74 -1.27 -3.10
N ALA A 111 7.97 -0.30 -2.23
CA ALA A 111 9.15 0.54 -2.16
C ALA A 111 9.76 0.53 -0.74
N ASP A 112 9.97 -0.66 -0.19
CA ASP A 112 10.64 -0.83 1.10
C ASP A 112 12.04 -0.16 1.09
N HIS A 113 12.49 0.33 2.26
CA HIS A 113 13.87 0.81 2.39
C HIS A 113 14.84 -0.31 2.04
N SER A 114 15.78 -0.02 1.14
CA SER A 114 16.85 -0.95 0.82
C SER A 114 17.76 -1.17 2.03
N ASP A 115 18.03 -0.13 2.80
CA ASP A 115 18.97 -0.23 3.91
C ASP A 115 18.37 -1.02 5.08
N ASN A 116 19.07 -2.06 5.53
CA ASN A 116 18.58 -2.99 6.55
C ASN A 116 17.27 -3.72 6.18
N MET A 117 16.95 -3.83 4.88
CA MET A 117 15.75 -4.54 4.43
C MET A 117 15.70 -5.98 4.99
N GLY A 118 14.55 -6.38 5.51
CA GLY A 118 14.35 -7.70 6.11
C GLY A 118 14.88 -7.86 7.53
N PHE A 119 15.41 -6.80 8.16
CA PHE A 119 15.86 -6.84 9.56
C PHE A 119 14.69 -7.12 10.53
N PHE A 120 13.61 -6.34 10.44
CA PHE A 120 12.49 -6.42 11.38
C PHE A 120 11.74 -7.76 11.38
N PRO A 121 11.45 -8.41 10.24
CA PRO A 121 10.88 -9.75 10.21
C PRO A 121 11.71 -10.76 11.00
N ARG A 122 13.04 -10.73 10.87
CA ARG A 122 13.96 -11.60 11.64
C ARG A 122 13.91 -11.28 13.12
N LEU A 123 13.90 -10.00 13.48
CA LEU A 123 13.76 -9.57 14.87
C LEU A 123 12.43 -10.08 15.44
N PHE A 124 11.30 -9.86 14.78
CA PHE A 124 9.98 -10.30 15.27
C PHE A 124 9.86 -11.82 15.40
N ALA A 125 10.47 -12.57 14.49
CA ALA A 125 10.52 -14.01 14.54
C ALA A 125 11.41 -14.57 15.66
N GLY A 126 12.23 -13.73 16.31
CA GLY A 126 13.19 -14.17 17.32
C GLY A 126 14.31 -15.03 16.72
N ASP A 127 14.82 -14.63 15.56
CA ASP A 127 15.92 -15.32 14.89
C ASP A 127 17.09 -15.58 15.86
N PRO A 128 17.55 -16.84 16.02
CA PRO A 128 18.63 -17.18 16.94
C PRO A 128 19.92 -16.36 16.74
N GLU A 129 20.23 -15.95 15.50
CA GLU A 129 21.39 -15.08 15.24
C GLU A 129 21.21 -13.68 15.83
N MET A 130 19.98 -13.14 15.74
CA MET A 130 19.64 -11.85 16.37
C MET A 130 19.69 -11.94 17.89
N LEU A 131 19.20 -13.06 18.45
CA LEU A 131 19.14 -13.26 19.90
C LEU A 131 20.50 -13.63 20.52
N ALA A 132 21.48 -14.04 19.71
CA ALA A 132 22.84 -14.30 20.15
C ALA A 132 23.60 -13.01 20.48
N ASP A 133 23.25 -11.89 19.83
CA ASP A 133 23.78 -10.58 20.15
C ASP A 133 23.02 -9.97 21.35
N PRO A 134 23.72 -9.42 22.38
CA PRO A 134 23.05 -8.80 23.53
C PRO A 134 22.12 -7.63 23.16
N THR A 135 22.46 -6.85 22.13
CA THR A 135 21.66 -5.73 21.64
C THR A 135 20.41 -6.25 20.92
N GLY A 136 20.58 -7.23 20.05
CA GLY A 136 19.46 -7.86 19.32
C GLY A 136 18.48 -8.54 20.28
N ARG A 137 19.00 -9.26 21.30
CA ARG A 137 18.18 -9.84 22.37
C ARG A 137 17.40 -8.77 23.15
N ARG A 138 18.05 -7.67 23.51
CA ARG A 138 17.39 -6.57 24.24
C ARG A 138 16.28 -5.94 23.42
N TRP A 139 16.55 -5.64 22.15
CA TRP A 139 15.53 -5.09 21.25
C TRP A 139 14.37 -6.05 21.06
N TYR A 140 14.65 -7.35 20.90
CA TYR A 140 13.60 -8.37 20.85
C TYR A 140 12.72 -8.34 22.09
N ASP A 141 13.31 -8.41 23.28
CA ASP A 141 12.57 -8.44 24.55
C ASP A 141 11.73 -7.15 24.72
N MET A 142 12.24 -5.99 24.31
CA MET A 142 11.51 -4.71 24.33
C MET A 142 10.33 -4.71 23.35
N VAL A 143 10.51 -5.23 22.13
CA VAL A 143 9.44 -5.37 21.15
C VAL A 143 8.35 -6.33 21.66
N GLN A 144 8.72 -7.47 22.24
CA GLN A 144 7.78 -8.44 22.80
C GLN A 144 7.02 -7.87 24.00
N ALA A 145 7.66 -7.04 24.82
CA ALA A 145 6.98 -6.32 25.91
C ALA A 145 5.91 -5.34 25.39
N GLY A 146 6.08 -4.83 24.16
CA GLY A 146 5.12 -3.95 23.50
C GLY A 146 4.97 -2.59 24.18
N GLY A 147 3.92 -1.85 23.82
CA GLY A 147 3.62 -0.53 24.37
C GLY A 147 4.80 0.45 24.22
N GLN A 148 5.10 1.20 25.30
CA GLN A 148 6.21 2.17 25.28
C GLN A 148 7.59 1.51 25.13
N GLN A 149 7.76 0.25 25.53
CA GLN A 149 9.03 -0.47 25.35
C GLN A 149 9.26 -0.80 23.88
N GLY A 150 8.22 -1.25 23.17
CA GLY A 150 8.30 -1.46 21.72
C GLY A 150 8.63 -0.18 20.96
N VAL A 151 7.98 0.94 21.33
CA VAL A 151 8.27 2.27 20.74
C VAL A 151 9.71 2.71 21.05
N ALA A 152 10.19 2.50 22.28
CA ALA A 152 11.56 2.82 22.65
C ALA A 152 12.57 2.00 21.83
N ALA A 153 12.32 0.70 21.63
CA ALA A 153 13.16 -0.13 20.77
C ALA A 153 13.18 0.39 19.33
N ALA A 154 12.01 0.70 18.75
CA ALA A 154 11.92 1.27 17.41
C ALA A 154 12.76 2.55 17.26
N ILE A 155 12.66 3.48 18.22
CA ILE A 155 13.45 4.71 18.23
C ILE A 155 14.94 4.41 18.34
N GLU A 156 15.34 3.52 19.25
CA GLU A 156 16.76 3.18 19.42
C GLU A 156 17.36 2.55 18.16
N VAL A 157 16.62 1.66 17.51
CA VAL A 157 17.03 1.00 16.27
C VAL A 157 17.20 2.05 15.16
N ILE A 158 16.24 2.96 14.99
CA ILE A 158 16.31 4.06 13.99
C ILE A 158 17.47 5.02 14.29
N VAL A 159 17.68 5.38 15.56
CA VAL A 159 18.77 6.26 15.97
C VAL A 159 20.12 5.59 15.76
N ALA A 160 20.27 4.32 16.12
CA ALA A 160 21.50 3.57 15.89
C ALA A 160 21.81 3.48 14.39
N PHE A 161 20.78 3.23 13.56
CA PHE A 161 20.92 3.20 12.11
C PHE A 161 21.34 4.56 11.53
N SER A 162 20.58 5.62 11.80
CA SER A 162 20.84 6.98 11.29
C SER A 162 22.17 7.58 11.75
N GLN A 163 22.67 7.20 12.94
CA GLN A 163 23.95 7.68 13.47
C GLN A 163 25.13 6.77 13.13
N ASN A 164 24.94 5.78 12.25
CA ASN A 164 25.98 4.82 11.86
C ASN A 164 26.61 4.08 13.06
N GLN A 165 25.77 3.77 14.04
CA GLN A 165 26.08 3.02 15.27
C GLN A 165 25.32 1.68 15.32
N PHE A 166 24.71 1.26 14.22
CA PHE A 166 23.99 0.00 14.14
C PHE A 166 24.96 -1.18 14.29
N PRO A 167 24.67 -2.19 15.11
CA PRO A 167 25.54 -3.34 15.26
C PRO A 167 25.68 -4.10 13.93
N GLU A 168 26.90 -4.21 13.42
CA GLU A 168 27.19 -4.87 12.13
C GLU A 168 26.70 -6.31 12.09
N ALA A 169 26.80 -7.03 13.23
CA ALA A 169 26.33 -8.41 13.37
C ALA A 169 24.80 -8.57 13.18
N LEU A 170 24.04 -7.50 13.37
CA LEU A 170 22.59 -7.48 13.21
C LEU A 170 22.14 -6.89 11.87
N ALA A 171 23.07 -6.27 11.13
CA ALA A 171 22.74 -5.53 9.93
C ALA A 171 22.36 -6.46 8.77
N SER A 172 21.33 -6.08 8.03
CA SER A 172 20.98 -6.68 6.75
C SER A 172 21.55 -5.81 5.64
N LEU A 173 22.74 -6.16 5.17
CA LEU A 173 23.50 -5.39 4.18
C LEU A 173 23.58 -6.11 2.84
N PRO A 174 23.74 -5.39 1.71
CA PRO A 174 23.99 -6.00 0.42
C PRO A 174 25.12 -7.05 0.48
N GLY A 175 24.85 -8.24 -0.05
CA GLY A 175 25.77 -9.38 0.00
C GLY A 175 25.60 -10.32 1.19
N THR A 176 24.85 -9.93 2.23
CA THR A 176 24.48 -10.84 3.32
C THR A 176 23.34 -11.80 2.90
N PRO A 177 23.26 -13.01 3.47
CA PRO A 177 22.14 -13.92 3.22
C PRO A 177 20.78 -13.31 3.57
N ALA A 178 20.70 -12.53 4.65
CA ALA A 178 19.47 -11.89 5.11
C ALA A 178 18.93 -10.88 4.08
N TYR A 179 19.81 -10.00 3.58
CA TYR A 179 19.44 -9.03 2.56
C TYR A 179 19.00 -9.73 1.27
N ARG A 180 19.74 -10.76 0.84
CA ARG A 180 19.40 -11.53 -0.36
C ARG A 180 18.02 -12.16 -0.23
N ALA A 181 17.73 -12.81 0.90
CA ALA A 181 16.44 -13.45 1.12
C ALA A 181 15.27 -12.44 1.09
N ALA A 182 15.45 -11.26 1.70
CA ALA A 182 14.45 -10.20 1.64
C ALA A 182 14.25 -9.66 0.21
N TRP A 183 15.34 -9.52 -0.54
CA TRP A 183 15.30 -9.07 -1.94
C TRP A 183 14.62 -10.09 -2.85
N GLU A 184 14.94 -11.38 -2.69
CA GLU A 184 14.28 -12.48 -3.40
C GLU A 184 12.79 -12.53 -3.06
N GLN A 185 12.41 -12.39 -1.79
CA GLN A 185 11.00 -12.35 -1.38
C GLN A 185 10.22 -11.20 -2.05
N MET A 186 10.82 -10.02 -2.19
CA MET A 186 10.20 -8.88 -2.87
C MET A 186 10.01 -9.15 -4.37
N ILE A 187 11.01 -9.74 -5.03
CA ILE A 187 10.92 -10.13 -6.45
C ILE A 187 9.84 -11.20 -6.62
N ASP A 188 9.90 -12.27 -5.84
CA ASP A 188 8.99 -13.40 -5.97
C ASP A 188 7.54 -12.96 -5.77
N ALA A 189 7.28 -12.07 -4.80
CA ALA A 189 5.95 -11.50 -4.59
C ALA A 189 5.47 -10.66 -5.78
N ALA A 190 6.34 -9.82 -6.36
CA ALA A 190 5.94 -9.02 -7.52
C ALA A 190 5.67 -9.91 -8.75
N GLU A 191 6.51 -10.89 -9.02
CA GLU A 191 6.35 -11.81 -10.15
C GLU A 191 5.09 -12.66 -10.02
N GLU A 192 4.81 -13.21 -8.83
CA GLU A 192 3.62 -14.04 -8.58
C GLU A 192 2.31 -13.24 -8.70
N TYR A 193 2.30 -11.99 -8.22
CA TYR A 193 1.09 -11.18 -8.14
C TYR A 193 0.89 -10.22 -9.32
N ASN A 194 1.81 -10.19 -10.28
CA ASN A 194 1.65 -9.42 -11.52
C ASN A 194 0.67 -10.11 -12.48
N GLU A 195 -0.32 -9.37 -12.98
CA GLU A 195 -1.32 -9.89 -13.91
C GLU A 195 -1.36 -9.01 -15.17
N PRO A 196 -0.57 -9.35 -16.21
CA PRO A 196 -0.40 -8.49 -17.37
C PRO A 196 -1.73 -8.09 -18.03
N GLY A 197 -1.98 -6.78 -18.08
CA GLY A 197 -3.21 -6.20 -18.65
C GLY A 197 -4.34 -5.98 -17.64
N GLU A 198 -4.22 -6.48 -16.41
CA GLU A 198 -5.20 -6.25 -15.34
C GLU A 198 -4.59 -5.54 -14.13
N PHE A 199 -3.41 -5.97 -13.66
CA PHE A 199 -2.70 -5.39 -12.53
C PHE A 199 -1.19 -5.41 -12.74
N THR A 200 -0.52 -4.29 -12.47
CA THR A 200 0.95 -4.21 -12.51
C THR A 200 1.56 -4.21 -11.11
N ALA A 201 2.31 -5.25 -10.78
CA ALA A 201 3.13 -5.28 -9.57
C ALA A 201 4.54 -4.74 -9.90
N PHE A 202 4.88 -3.55 -9.40
CA PHE A 202 6.21 -2.99 -9.59
C PHE A 202 7.14 -3.41 -8.46
N ILE A 203 8.34 -3.85 -8.85
CA ILE A 203 9.48 -4.03 -7.95
C ILE A 203 10.14 -2.66 -7.78
N GLY A 204 9.97 -2.05 -6.61
CA GLY A 204 10.59 -0.79 -6.22
C GLY A 204 11.50 -0.95 -5.01
N TYR A 205 12.23 0.11 -4.65
CA TYR A 205 12.92 0.24 -3.38
C TYR A 205 13.15 1.73 -3.10
N GLU A 206 13.21 2.08 -1.81
CA GLU A 206 13.62 3.41 -1.38
C GLU A 206 15.08 3.37 -0.89
N TRP A 207 15.90 4.31 -1.36
CA TRP A 207 17.23 4.54 -0.81
C TRP A 207 17.18 5.59 0.29
N THR A 208 17.70 5.27 1.47
CA THR A 208 17.71 6.19 2.62
C THR A 208 18.86 7.19 2.48
N SER A 209 18.56 8.49 2.38
CA SER A 209 19.55 9.58 2.28
C SER A 209 19.99 10.16 3.62
#